data_AF-A0A653BPM1-F1
#
_entry.id   AF-A0A653BPM1-F1
#
_cell.length_a   1.000
_cell.length_b   1.000
_cell.length_c   1.000
_cell.angle_alpha   90.00
_cell.angle_beta   90.00
_cell.angle_gamma   90.00
#
_symmetry.space_group_name_H-M   'P 1'
#
loop_
_entity.id
_entity.type
_entity.pdbx_description
1 polymer ?
#
loop_
_entity_poly.entity_id
_entity_poly.type
_entity_poly.pdbx_seq_one_letter_code
_entity_poly.pdbx_strand_id
1 'polypeptide(L)'
;MLSHYSTNNQHIKVITSTNTPRVGEYMIFHIRSNYYIEKFSYLIISKGIVLLTGDQDMNDFVSTMAIVLSAEMAPVATIVVWHVGKHGDVEVDSLTFPVNGISRNKFKVFVNNKKARTGHKVEVAIYGEPGSYVGLSGIDRAFYTMQAGNELTYAKVMSKMSTFDEDTNGTHHLTWFSHEGNPDELVYFPSSTFGK
;
A
#
# COMPACT_ATOMS: atom_id res chain seq x y z
N MET A 1 -23.30 -8.56 9.96
CA MET A 1 -22.43 -9.74 9.79
C MET A 1 -22.91 -10.49 8.56
N LEU A 2 -22.21 -10.40 7.43
CA LEU A 2 -22.48 -11.29 6.30
C LEU A 2 -21.68 -12.57 6.53
N SER A 3 -22.38 -13.70 6.65
CA SER A 3 -21.79 -15.03 6.74
C SER A 3 -21.25 -15.46 5.38
N HIS A 4 -19.97 -15.83 5.32
CA HIS A 4 -19.40 -16.54 4.18
C HIS A 4 -20.21 -17.83 3.96
N TYR A 5 -20.67 -18.07 2.74
CA TYR A 5 -21.49 -19.24 2.40
C TYR A 5 -20.64 -20.24 1.61
N SER A 6 -20.10 -21.23 2.31
CA SER A 6 -19.53 -22.41 1.67
C SER A 6 -20.53 -23.55 1.77
N THR A 7 -20.88 -24.18 0.65
CA THR A 7 -21.78 -25.35 0.59
C THR A 7 -21.31 -26.49 1.50
N ASN A 8 -19.99 -26.68 1.61
CA ASN A 8 -19.37 -27.70 2.48
C ASN A 8 -18.93 -27.17 3.86
N ASN A 9 -19.27 -25.93 4.23
CA ASN A 9 -18.76 -25.24 5.42
C ASN A 9 -17.21 -25.23 5.53
N GLN A 10 -16.53 -25.23 4.39
CA GLN A 10 -15.07 -25.17 4.27
C GLN A 10 -14.66 -23.71 4.06
N HIS A 11 -13.73 -23.23 4.87
CA HIS A 11 -13.31 -21.83 4.87
C HIS A 11 -11.80 -21.76 4.92
N ILE A 12 -11.24 -20.90 4.07
CA ILE A 12 -9.85 -20.46 4.13
C ILE A 12 -9.86 -18.98 4.55
N LYS A 13 -8.87 -18.57 5.35
CA LYS A 13 -8.75 -17.19 5.80
C LYS A 13 -7.30 -16.74 5.79
N VAL A 14 -7.03 -15.59 5.19
CA VAL A 14 -5.75 -14.89 5.24
C VAL A 14 -5.81 -13.74 6.25
N ILE A 15 -4.82 -13.69 7.14
CA ILE A 15 -4.63 -12.63 8.13
C ILE A 15 -3.17 -12.20 8.13
N THR A 16 -2.92 -10.95 8.49
CA THR A 16 -1.57 -10.40 8.61
C THR A 16 -1.26 -10.06 10.06
N SER A 17 -0.01 -10.26 10.47
CA SER A 17 0.52 -9.76 11.74
C SER A 17 1.32 -8.46 11.58
N THR A 18 1.54 -8.01 10.34
CA THR A 18 2.32 -6.82 10.04
C THR A 18 1.42 -5.58 10.00
N ASN A 19 1.60 -4.66 10.95
CA ASN A 19 0.77 -3.43 11.04
C ASN A 19 1.26 -2.30 10.11
N THR A 20 2.57 -2.16 9.92
CA THR A 20 3.17 -1.06 9.13
C THR A 20 4.04 -1.61 8.00
N PRO A 21 3.43 -2.14 6.93
CA PRO A 21 4.14 -2.66 5.76
C PRO A 21 4.94 -1.56 5.04
N ARG A 22 6.25 -1.77 4.86
CA ARG A 22 7.17 -0.86 4.14
C ARG A 22 7.89 -1.60 3.02
N VAL A 23 8.16 -0.89 1.93
CA VAL A 23 8.94 -1.44 0.82
C VAL A 23 10.33 -1.85 1.28
N GLY A 24 10.75 -3.06 0.90
CA GLY A 24 12.02 -3.68 1.30
C GLY A 24 11.96 -4.46 2.60
N GLU A 25 10.86 -4.37 3.35
CA GLU A 25 10.60 -5.21 4.52
C GLU A 25 9.76 -6.45 4.14
N TYR A 26 9.71 -7.42 5.04
CA TYR A 26 8.90 -8.62 4.89
C TYR A 26 7.52 -8.41 5.52
N MET A 27 6.48 -8.81 4.79
CA MET A 27 5.13 -8.91 5.30
C MET A 27 4.80 -10.37 5.61
N ILE A 28 4.23 -10.61 6.79
CA ILE A 28 3.92 -11.95 7.29
C ILE A 28 2.42 -12.19 7.13
N PHE A 29 2.09 -13.24 6.38
CA PHE A 29 0.72 -13.71 6.20
C PHE A 29 0.53 -15.03 6.92
N HIS A 30 -0.56 -15.17 7.65
CA HIS A 30 -1.03 -16.43 8.21
C HIS A 30 -2.30 -16.85 7.47
N ILE A 31 -2.23 -18.01 6.84
CA ILE A 31 -3.33 -18.67 6.17
C ILE A 31 -3.87 -19.70 7.13
N ARG A 32 -5.16 -19.62 7.44
CA ARG A 32 -5.86 -20.54 8.35
C ARG A 32 -7.02 -21.19 7.61
N SER A 33 -7.12 -22.50 7.71
CA SER A 33 -8.29 -23.25 7.26
C SER A 33 -9.00 -23.91 8.44
N ASN A 34 -10.26 -24.29 8.23
CA ASN A 34 -11.00 -25.18 9.15
C ASN A 34 -11.05 -26.64 8.67
N TYR A 35 -10.33 -26.97 7.59
CA TYR A 35 -10.23 -28.31 7.01
C TYR A 35 -8.80 -28.59 6.52
N TYR A 36 -8.49 -29.85 6.23
CA TYR A 36 -7.16 -30.24 5.76
C TYR A 36 -6.96 -29.82 4.29
N ILE A 37 -5.89 -29.06 4.04
CA ILE A 37 -5.44 -28.62 2.72
C ILE A 37 -4.01 -29.07 2.57
N GLU A 38 -3.66 -29.81 1.51
CA GLU A 38 -2.26 -30.22 1.25
C GLU A 38 -1.43 -29.06 0.70
N LYS A 39 -2.03 -28.25 -0.16
CA LYS A 39 -1.37 -27.16 -0.89
C LYS A 39 -2.37 -26.09 -1.25
N PHE A 40 -2.01 -24.82 -1.08
CA PHE A 40 -2.81 -23.69 -1.54
C PHE A 40 -2.02 -22.85 -2.53
N SER A 41 -2.73 -22.16 -3.40
CA SER A 41 -2.17 -21.22 -4.36
C SER A 41 -2.45 -19.81 -3.90
N TYR A 42 -1.53 -18.90 -4.22
CA TYR A 42 -1.68 -17.49 -3.91
C TYR A 42 -1.18 -16.62 -5.06
N LEU A 43 -1.73 -15.41 -5.11
CA LEU A 43 -1.30 -14.37 -6.03
C LEU A 43 -1.37 -13.01 -5.34
N ILE A 44 -0.54 -12.08 -5.80
CA ILE A 44 -0.52 -10.70 -5.33
C ILE A 44 -0.83 -9.80 -6.51
N ILE A 45 -1.84 -8.96 -6.33
CA ILE A 45 -2.29 -7.97 -7.31
C ILE A 45 -1.99 -6.58 -6.77
N SER A 46 -1.55 -5.68 -7.63
CA SER A 46 -1.52 -4.24 -7.38
C SER A 46 -1.74 -3.51 -8.70
N LYS A 47 -2.50 -2.41 -8.71
CA LYS A 47 -2.74 -1.60 -9.92
C LYS A 47 -3.33 -2.41 -11.08
N GLY A 48 -4.20 -3.37 -10.78
CA GLY A 48 -4.77 -4.30 -11.76
C GLY A 48 -3.79 -5.29 -12.42
N ILE A 49 -2.54 -5.41 -11.96
CA ILE A 49 -1.53 -6.33 -12.52
C ILE A 49 -1.18 -7.40 -11.47
N VAL A 50 -1.01 -8.64 -11.91
CA VAL A 50 -0.48 -9.73 -11.09
C VAL A 50 1.03 -9.59 -10.97
N LEU A 51 1.53 -9.34 -9.76
CA LEU A 51 2.95 -9.14 -9.48
C LEU A 51 3.67 -10.45 -9.12
N LEU A 52 3.01 -11.29 -8.34
CA LEU A 52 3.59 -12.53 -7.84
C LEU A 52 2.53 -13.62 -7.77
N THR A 53 2.92 -14.83 -8.11
CA THR A 53 2.11 -16.04 -7.98
C THR A 53 2.99 -17.15 -7.46
N GLY A 54 2.41 -18.02 -6.64
CA GLY A 54 3.11 -19.18 -6.16
C GLY A 54 2.14 -20.16 -5.53
N ASP A 55 2.67 -21.33 -5.23
CA ASP A 55 1.97 -22.28 -4.41
C ASP A 55 2.77 -22.58 -3.15
N GLN A 56 2.05 -22.93 -2.09
CA GLN A 56 2.63 -23.22 -0.79
C GLN A 56 1.99 -24.49 -0.23
N ASP A 57 2.84 -25.40 0.24
CA ASP A 57 2.38 -26.59 0.94
C ASP A 57 1.86 -26.21 2.34
N MET A 58 0.79 -26.88 2.76
CA MET A 58 0.12 -26.65 4.02
C MET A 58 0.06 -27.97 4.78
N ASN A 59 0.94 -28.10 5.78
CA ASN A 59 1.06 -29.34 6.53
C ASN A 59 0.11 -29.40 7.74
N ASP A 60 -0.48 -28.27 8.12
CA ASP A 60 -1.34 -28.11 9.28
C ASP A 60 -2.50 -27.14 8.94
N PHE A 61 -3.44 -26.92 9.86
CA PHE A 61 -4.56 -25.99 9.70
C PHE A 61 -4.13 -24.52 9.60
N VAL A 62 -2.87 -24.21 9.90
CA VAL A 62 -2.29 -22.87 9.80
C VAL A 62 -0.95 -22.95 9.07
N SER A 63 -0.79 -22.14 8.02
CA SER A 63 0.48 -21.94 7.32
C SER A 63 0.88 -20.47 7.40
N THR A 64 2.17 -20.22 7.65
CA THR A 64 2.71 -18.86 7.72
C THR A 64 3.72 -18.66 6.59
N MET A 65 3.58 -17.55 5.86
CA MET A 65 4.48 -17.20 4.78
C MET A 65 4.95 -15.75 4.91
N ALA A 66 6.16 -15.49 4.45
CA ALA A 66 6.76 -14.15 4.45
C ALA A 66 7.07 -13.72 3.02
N ILE A 67 6.61 -12.53 2.64
CA ILE A 67 6.77 -11.98 1.30
C ILE A 67 7.50 -10.65 1.39
N VAL A 68 8.53 -10.46 0.56
CA VAL A 68 9.23 -9.17 0.46
C VAL A 68 8.35 -8.16 -0.26
N LEU A 69 8.11 -7.02 0.35
CA LEU A 69 7.33 -5.94 -0.25
C LEU A 69 8.17 -5.18 -1.29
N SER A 70 7.78 -5.25 -2.56
CA SER A 70 8.39 -4.48 -3.65
C SER A 70 7.74 -3.10 -3.78
N ALA A 71 8.41 -2.15 -4.46
CA ALA A 71 7.81 -0.83 -4.70
C ALA A 71 6.62 -0.89 -5.68
N GLU A 72 6.54 -1.93 -6.49
CA GLU A 72 5.45 -2.10 -7.44
C GLU A 72 4.12 -2.34 -6.72
N MET A 73 4.16 -2.89 -5.50
CA MET A 73 3.02 -3.14 -4.61
C MET A 73 2.48 -1.86 -3.92
N ALA A 74 3.16 -0.71 -4.03
CA ALA A 74 2.68 0.54 -3.46
C ALA A 74 1.71 1.25 -4.41
N PRO A 75 0.63 1.91 -3.93
CA PRO A 75 0.31 2.20 -2.54
C PRO A 75 -0.53 1.13 -1.82
N VAL A 76 -1.21 0.26 -2.58
CA VAL A 76 -2.09 -0.78 -2.07
C VAL A 76 -1.84 -2.04 -2.88
N ALA A 77 -1.84 -3.18 -2.20
CA ALA A 77 -1.78 -4.48 -2.82
C ALA A 77 -2.81 -5.42 -2.17
N THR A 78 -3.27 -6.38 -2.96
CA THR A 78 -4.22 -7.41 -2.51
C THR A 78 -3.57 -8.77 -2.70
N ILE A 79 -3.50 -9.55 -1.64
CA ILE A 79 -3.20 -10.97 -1.73
C ILE A 79 -4.51 -11.73 -1.89
N VAL A 80 -4.54 -12.66 -2.83
CA VAL A 80 -5.65 -13.61 -3.02
C VAL A 80 -5.07 -15.00 -2.80
N VAL A 81 -5.71 -15.77 -1.93
CA VAL A 81 -5.34 -17.14 -1.60
C VAL A 81 -6.51 -18.03 -1.94
N TRP A 82 -6.26 -19.13 -2.66
CA TRP A 82 -7.30 -20.08 -2.98
C TRP A 82 -6.81 -21.53 -2.89
N HIS A 83 -7.77 -22.42 -2.73
CA HIS A 83 -7.59 -23.85 -2.78
C HIS A 83 -8.65 -24.46 -3.71
N VAL A 84 -8.27 -25.52 -4.41
CA VAL A 84 -9.19 -26.27 -5.29
C VAL A 84 -9.33 -27.68 -4.73
N GLY A 85 -10.50 -27.99 -4.19
CA GLY A 85 -10.84 -29.29 -3.64
C GLY A 85 -10.96 -30.38 -4.71
N LYS A 86 -10.91 -31.65 -4.27
CA LYS A 86 -10.98 -32.84 -5.14
C LYS A 86 -12.27 -32.93 -5.98
N HIS A 87 -13.33 -32.28 -5.52
CA HIS A 87 -14.64 -32.24 -6.19
C HIS A 87 -14.84 -31.01 -7.06
N GLY A 88 -13.80 -30.18 -7.24
CA GLY A 88 -13.86 -28.93 -7.99
C GLY A 88 -14.45 -27.75 -7.22
N ASP A 89 -14.68 -27.92 -5.91
CA ASP A 89 -15.01 -26.81 -5.01
C ASP A 89 -13.80 -25.88 -4.88
N VAL A 90 -14.05 -24.57 -4.91
CA VAL A 90 -12.99 -23.55 -4.82
C VAL A 90 -13.26 -22.67 -3.62
N GLU A 91 -12.34 -22.69 -2.67
CA GLU A 91 -12.37 -21.82 -1.51
C GLU A 91 -11.35 -20.69 -1.70
N VAL A 92 -11.80 -19.44 -1.58
CA VAL A 92 -10.97 -18.26 -1.79
C VAL A 92 -11.11 -17.28 -0.63
N ASP A 93 -10.00 -16.65 -0.26
CA ASP A 93 -10.00 -15.47 0.60
C ASP A 93 -8.99 -14.43 0.08
N SER A 94 -9.24 -13.17 0.41
CA SER A 94 -8.38 -12.07 0.00
C SER A 94 -8.19 -11.05 1.10
N LEU A 95 -6.98 -10.51 1.15
CA LEU A 95 -6.60 -9.47 2.10
C LEU A 95 -5.97 -8.31 1.33
N THR A 96 -6.63 -7.16 1.42
CA THR A 96 -6.09 -5.91 0.87
C THR A 96 -5.33 -5.18 1.96
N PHE A 97 -4.10 -4.78 1.65
CA PHE A 97 -3.20 -4.11 2.58
C PHE A 97 -2.52 -2.92 1.93
N PRO A 98 -2.30 -1.83 2.68
CA PRO A 98 -1.50 -0.71 2.22
C PRO A 98 -0.03 -1.13 2.13
N VAL A 99 0.74 -0.49 1.26
CA VAL A 99 2.21 -0.62 1.25
C VAL A 99 2.79 0.77 1.24
N ASN A 100 3.55 1.09 2.28
CA ASN A 100 4.19 2.40 2.35
C ASN A 100 5.39 2.45 1.41
N GLY A 101 5.16 2.97 0.21
CA GLY A 101 6.16 3.20 -0.82
C GLY A 101 6.83 4.56 -0.71
N ILE A 102 7.24 4.99 0.50
CA ILE A 102 7.96 6.26 0.68
C ILE A 102 9.07 6.32 -0.38
N SER A 103 9.05 7.41 -1.15
CA SER A 103 9.95 7.72 -2.27
C SER A 103 11.33 7.10 -2.07
N ARG A 104 11.66 6.08 -2.87
CA ARG A 104 13.02 5.49 -2.92
C ARG A 104 14.07 6.57 -3.19
N ASN A 105 13.69 7.57 -3.97
CA ASN A 105 14.49 8.77 -4.15
C ASN A 105 14.59 9.52 -2.82
N LYS A 106 15.72 9.35 -2.14
CA LYS A 106 16.19 10.26 -1.09
C LYS A 106 16.53 11.59 -1.72
N PHE A 107 15.51 12.35 -2.11
CA PHE A 107 15.72 13.69 -2.63
C PHE A 107 15.89 14.65 -1.45
N LYS A 108 16.92 15.50 -1.51
CA LYS A 108 17.12 16.59 -0.55
C LYS A 108 17.27 17.88 -1.32
N VAL A 109 16.39 18.83 -1.03
CA VAL A 109 16.50 20.20 -1.53
C VAL A 109 17.12 21.04 -0.43
N PHE A 110 18.30 21.58 -0.69
CA PHE A 110 18.98 22.50 0.20
C PHE A 110 18.92 23.90 -0.39
N VAL A 111 18.29 24.82 0.34
CA VAL A 111 18.22 26.22 -0.05
C VAL A 111 19.23 27.01 0.78
N ASN A 112 20.24 27.58 0.12
CA ASN A 112 21.24 28.40 0.79
C ASN A 112 20.80 29.88 0.82
N ASN A 113 20.16 30.26 1.92
CA ASN A 113 19.72 31.64 2.16
C ASN A 113 20.80 32.54 2.79
N LYS A 114 22.00 32.02 3.09
CA LYS A 114 23.02 32.76 3.86
C LYS A 114 23.98 33.58 3.00
N LYS A 115 24.00 33.36 1.68
CA LYS A 115 25.00 33.95 0.78
C LYS A 115 24.60 35.32 0.22
N ALA A 116 23.31 35.67 0.20
CA ALA A 116 22.82 36.93 -0.34
C ALA A 116 22.20 37.80 0.76
N ARG A 117 22.90 38.89 1.15
CA ARG A 117 22.39 39.89 2.10
C ARG A 117 21.23 40.73 1.54
N THR A 118 20.99 40.65 0.24
CA THR A 118 20.02 41.48 -0.51
C THR A 118 18.79 40.71 -1.02
N GLY A 119 18.69 39.40 -0.78
CA GLY A 119 17.52 38.60 -1.18
C GLY A 119 17.32 38.39 -2.68
N HIS A 120 18.18 38.94 -3.54
CA HIS A 120 18.02 38.88 -5.01
C HIS A 120 18.53 37.59 -5.66
N LYS A 121 19.35 36.80 -4.95
CA LYS A 121 19.92 35.55 -5.47
C LYS A 121 19.73 34.46 -4.43
N VAL A 122 19.11 33.36 -4.85
CA VAL A 122 18.92 32.16 -4.03
C VAL A 122 19.67 31.02 -4.70
N GLU A 123 20.53 30.35 -3.96
CA GLU A 123 21.19 29.13 -4.42
C GLU A 123 20.40 27.92 -3.92
N VAL A 124 19.97 27.05 -4.84
CA VAL A 124 19.27 25.81 -4.54
C VAL A 124 20.14 24.64 -4.99
N ALA A 125 20.48 23.75 -4.06
CA ALA A 125 21.19 22.51 -4.32
C ALA A 125 20.23 21.34 -4.18
N ILE A 126 20.12 20.51 -5.22
CA ILE A 126 19.27 19.32 -5.23
C ILE A 126 20.17 18.08 -5.24
N TYR A 127 19.93 17.20 -4.28
CA TYR A 127 20.56 15.89 -4.20
C TYR A 127 19.51 14.83 -4.44
N GLY A 128 19.78 13.87 -5.32
CA GLY A 128 18.84 12.80 -5.67
C GLY A 128 19.51 11.72 -6.52
N GLU A 129 18.73 10.73 -6.97
CA GLU A 129 19.25 9.64 -7.79
C GLU A 129 19.60 10.13 -9.21
N PRO A 130 20.71 9.63 -9.81
CA PRO A 130 21.09 9.96 -11.19
C PRO A 130 19.95 9.67 -12.17
N GLY A 131 19.70 10.61 -13.11
CA GLY A 131 18.63 10.48 -14.09
C GLY A 131 17.24 10.93 -13.62
N SER A 132 17.12 11.40 -12.37
CA SER A 132 15.86 11.98 -11.88
C SER A 132 15.58 13.35 -12.50
N TYR A 133 14.33 13.58 -12.91
CA TYR A 133 13.84 14.89 -13.33
C TYR A 133 13.26 15.64 -12.13
N VAL A 134 13.62 16.92 -11.99
CA VAL A 134 13.18 17.75 -10.86
C VAL A 134 12.55 19.03 -11.37
N GLY A 135 11.28 19.24 -11.03
CA GLY A 135 10.57 20.50 -11.23
C GLY A 135 10.59 21.33 -9.96
N LEU A 136 10.95 22.61 -10.06
CA LEU A 136 10.88 23.57 -8.96
C LEU A 136 9.78 24.59 -9.25
N SER A 137 8.99 24.92 -8.23
CA SER A 137 8.00 26.00 -8.29
C SER A 137 8.20 26.91 -7.08
N GLY A 138 8.16 28.23 -7.31
CA GLY A 138 8.23 29.25 -6.28
C GLY A 138 6.90 29.97 -6.17
N ILE A 139 6.32 29.98 -4.97
CA ILE A 139 5.04 30.63 -4.68
C ILE A 139 5.24 31.54 -3.45
N ASP A 140 4.59 32.70 -3.43
CA ASP A 140 4.58 33.56 -2.24
C ASP A 140 3.84 32.84 -1.09
N ARG A 141 4.36 32.95 0.13
CA ARG A 141 3.77 32.34 1.32
C ARG A 141 2.32 32.78 1.55
N ALA A 142 1.97 34.02 1.23
CA ALA A 142 0.59 34.50 1.37
C ALA A 142 -0.38 33.74 0.45
N PHE A 143 0.04 33.46 -0.79
CA PHE A 143 -0.75 32.68 -1.74
C PHE A 143 -0.73 31.18 -1.43
N TYR A 144 0.36 30.66 -0.85
CA TYR A 144 0.46 29.28 -0.39
C TYR A 144 -0.63 28.97 0.66
N THR A 145 -0.77 29.80 1.69
CA THR A 145 -1.82 29.60 2.71
C THR A 145 -3.24 29.75 2.14
N MET A 146 -3.43 30.58 1.12
CA MET A 146 -4.73 30.74 0.44
C MET A 146 -5.12 29.56 -0.46
N GLN A 147 -4.18 28.68 -0.85
CA GLN A 147 -4.48 27.52 -1.70
C GLN A 147 -5.23 26.38 -0.96
N ALA A 148 -5.40 26.47 0.36
CA ALA A 148 -6.34 25.65 1.15
C ALA A 148 -6.35 24.14 0.80
N GLY A 149 -5.18 23.50 0.68
CA GLY A 149 -5.07 22.06 0.42
C GLY A 149 -5.18 21.63 -1.05
N ASN A 150 -5.15 22.56 -2.01
CA ASN A 150 -5.02 22.22 -3.43
C ASN A 150 -3.62 21.78 -3.86
N GLU A 151 -2.68 21.76 -2.92
CA GLU A 151 -1.30 21.40 -3.16
C GLU A 151 -1.12 19.92 -3.51
N LEU A 152 -0.04 19.63 -4.24
CA LEU A 152 0.36 18.26 -4.54
C LEU A 152 1.14 17.70 -3.35
N THR A 153 0.43 17.15 -2.37
CA THR A 153 1.03 16.47 -1.21
C THR A 153 1.20 14.98 -1.48
N TYR A 154 2.17 14.35 -0.81
CA TYR A 154 2.39 12.90 -0.90
C TYR A 154 1.12 12.12 -0.54
N ALA A 155 0.43 12.51 0.54
CA ALA A 155 -0.83 11.90 0.95
C ALA A 155 -1.93 12.03 -0.11
N LYS A 156 -2.01 13.17 -0.82
CA LYS A 156 -2.96 13.36 -1.92
C LYS A 156 -2.65 12.49 -3.14
N VAL A 157 -1.36 12.30 -3.45
CA VAL A 157 -0.95 11.36 -4.50
C VAL A 157 -1.28 9.93 -4.09
N MET A 158 -0.94 9.51 -2.86
CA MET A 158 -1.23 8.17 -2.36
C MET A 158 -2.73 7.89 -2.30
N SER A 159 -3.55 8.83 -1.82
CA SER A 159 -5.00 8.66 -1.75
C SER A 159 -5.61 8.54 -3.15
N LYS A 160 -5.20 9.39 -4.10
CA LYS A 160 -5.64 9.29 -5.50
C LYS A 160 -5.19 7.98 -6.14
N MET A 161 -3.94 7.56 -5.94
CA MET A 161 -3.43 6.26 -6.40
C MET A 161 -4.20 5.09 -5.81
N SER A 162 -4.62 5.16 -4.54
CA SER A 162 -5.46 4.12 -3.94
C SER A 162 -6.89 4.07 -4.46
N THR A 163 -7.42 5.17 -5.00
CA THR A 163 -8.74 5.20 -5.65
C THR A 163 -8.73 4.79 -7.12
N PHE A 164 -7.55 4.59 -7.74
CA PHE A 164 -7.45 4.10 -9.12
C PHE A 164 -7.63 2.57 -9.21
N ASP A 165 -7.32 1.83 -8.16
CA ASP A 165 -7.72 0.42 -8.04
C ASP A 165 -9.20 0.39 -7.63
N GLU A 166 -10.01 -0.30 -8.44
CA GLU A 166 -11.49 -0.37 -8.45
C GLU A 166 -12.22 -0.06 -7.11
N ASP A 167 -13.31 0.70 -7.24
CA ASP A 167 -14.27 1.16 -6.21
C ASP A 167 -14.90 0.06 -5.31
N THR A 168 -14.46 -1.20 -5.41
CA THR A 168 -15.19 -2.34 -4.83
C THR A 168 -14.63 -2.82 -3.50
N ASN A 169 -13.39 -2.50 -3.12
CA ASN A 169 -12.78 -3.00 -1.87
C ASN A 169 -11.84 -1.99 -1.18
N GLY A 170 -12.44 -0.93 -0.64
CA GLY A 170 -11.71 0.11 0.08
C GLY A 170 -11.08 -0.38 1.39
N THR A 171 -9.75 -0.30 1.47
CA THR A 171 -9.01 -0.31 2.75
C THR A 171 -9.43 0.92 3.56
N HIS A 172 -9.83 0.73 4.82
CA HIS A 172 -10.19 1.86 5.68
C HIS A 172 -8.97 2.75 5.87
N HIS A 173 -9.11 4.05 5.62
CA HIS A 173 -8.05 5.03 5.79
C HIS A 173 -8.53 6.20 6.65
N LEU A 174 -7.63 6.74 7.46
CA LEU A 174 -7.84 7.96 8.24
C LEU A 174 -6.81 8.99 7.77
N THR A 175 -7.30 10.15 7.33
CA THR A 175 -6.48 11.29 6.93
C THR A 175 -6.49 12.34 8.03
N TRP A 176 -5.33 12.73 8.52
CA TRP A 176 -5.18 13.86 9.44
C TRP A 176 -4.86 15.12 8.63
N PHE A 177 -5.78 16.08 8.64
CA PHE A 177 -5.60 17.37 7.98
C PHE A 177 -5.01 18.38 8.95
N SER A 178 -3.93 19.06 8.55
CA SER A 178 -3.35 20.17 9.32
C SER A 178 -3.71 21.51 8.69
N HIS A 179 -4.34 22.40 9.46
CA HIS A 179 -4.68 23.76 9.00
C HIS A 179 -3.46 24.70 8.92
N GLU A 180 -2.30 24.25 9.42
CA GLU A 180 -1.06 25.04 9.47
C GLU A 180 -0.18 24.88 8.22
N GLY A 181 -0.66 24.17 7.19
CA GLY A 181 0.08 23.94 5.94
C GLY A 181 1.15 22.85 6.03
N ASN A 182 1.13 22.03 7.09
CA ASN A 182 1.93 20.82 7.18
C ASN A 182 1.38 19.73 6.24
N PRO A 183 2.23 18.83 5.72
CA PRO A 183 1.77 17.74 4.87
C PRO A 183 0.78 16.83 5.61
N ASP A 184 -0.34 16.50 4.96
CA ASP A 184 -1.34 15.57 5.50
C ASP A 184 -0.71 14.18 5.76
N GLU A 185 -1.12 13.53 6.85
CA GLU A 185 -0.71 12.17 7.19
C GLU A 185 -1.85 11.18 6.93
N LEU A 186 -1.52 10.04 6.30
CA LEU A 186 -2.48 9.02 5.90
C LEU A 186 -2.14 7.69 6.57
N VAL A 187 -3.09 7.13 7.31
CA VAL A 187 -2.96 5.81 7.96
C VAL A 187 -4.00 4.88 7.37
N TYR A 188 -3.56 3.72 6.89
CA TYR A 188 -4.40 2.70 6.28
C TYR A 188 -4.49 1.47 7.20
N PHE A 189 -5.66 0.84 7.27
CA PHE A 189 -5.90 -0.37 8.05
C PHE A 189 -6.25 -1.55 7.14
N PRO A 190 -5.59 -2.71 7.28
CA PRO A 190 -5.90 -3.87 6.45
C PRO A 190 -7.36 -4.27 6.62
N SER A 191 -8.03 -4.53 5.50
CA SER A 191 -9.43 -4.95 5.47
C SER A 191 -9.55 -6.30 4.78
N SER A 192 -10.23 -7.24 5.44
CA SER A 192 -10.68 -8.47 4.77
C SER A 192 -11.66 -8.09 3.67
N THR A 193 -11.37 -8.53 2.45
CA THR A 193 -12.24 -8.34 1.30
C THR A 193 -13.17 -9.56 1.19
N PHE A 194 -14.42 -9.35 0.79
CA PHE A 194 -15.43 -10.42 0.70
C PHE A 194 -14.95 -11.55 -0.25
N GLY A 195 -14.51 -12.67 0.33
CA GLY A 195 -14.42 -13.94 -0.37
C GLY A 195 -15.84 -14.47 -0.62
N LYS A 196 -16.14 -14.84 -1.87
CA LYS A 196 -17.39 -15.50 -2.22
C LYS A 196 -17.27 -17.00 -2.01
#